data_AF-A0A015I9I7-F1
#
_entry.id   AF-A0A015I9I7-F1
#
_cell.length_a   1.000
_cell.length_b   1.000
_cell.length_c   1.000
_cell.angle_alpha   90.00
_cell.angle_beta   90.00
_cell.angle_gamma   90.00
#
_symmetry.space_group_name_H-M   'P 1'
#
loop_
_entity.id
_entity.type
_entity.pdbx_description
1 polymer ?
#
loop_
_entity_poly.entity_id
_entity_poly.type
_entity_poly.pdbx_seq_one_letter_code
_entity_poly.pdbx_strand_id
1 'polypeptide(L)'
;MPFDLKLDKELKDDAEIRNLWLESIHIRDQQQIFKKTNEFYDFIIVGAGTAGCVLARELIYNIPNINILVLEAGPPNTQVNDIMRSPCGFPSVHRTSETDWGYSTEDQKMPSIVDPTKEVLNKGFPYARAKVIGGCSTVNAMVYM
;
A
#
# COMPACT_ATOMS: atom_id res chain seq x y z
N MET A 1 13.59 -1.93 45.00
CA MET A 1 12.82 -1.32 43.90
C MET A 1 12.85 -2.28 42.71
N PRO A 2 11.74 -2.93 42.34
CA PRO A 2 11.70 -3.96 41.28
C PRO A 2 11.17 -3.44 39.93
N PHE A 3 11.18 -2.13 39.70
CA PHE A 3 10.55 -1.52 38.52
C PHE A 3 11.43 -1.63 37.25
N ASP A 4 12.75 -1.59 37.38
CA ASP A 4 13.70 -1.58 36.23
C ASP A 4 13.78 -2.92 35.49
N LEU A 5 13.74 -4.05 36.21
CA LEU A 5 13.86 -5.39 35.61
C LEU A 5 12.68 -5.76 34.71
N LYS A 6 11.50 -5.17 34.94
CA LYS A 6 10.30 -5.43 34.14
C LYS A 6 10.32 -4.63 32.85
N LEU A 7 10.79 -3.38 32.91
CA LEU A 7 10.95 -2.50 31.76
C LEU A 7 12.05 -3.01 30.81
N ASP A 8 13.18 -3.48 31.36
CA ASP A 8 14.27 -4.10 30.58
C ASP A 8 13.83 -5.37 29.83
N LYS A 9 12.87 -6.11 30.39
CA LYS A 9 12.30 -7.29 29.74
C LYS A 9 11.36 -6.90 28.61
N GLU A 10 10.44 -5.96 28.85
CA GLU A 10 9.52 -5.45 27.82
C GLU A 10 10.27 -4.83 26.63
N LEU A 11 11.36 -4.09 26.88
CA LEU A 11 12.19 -3.52 25.82
C LEU A 11 12.95 -4.57 25.00
N LYS A 12 13.37 -5.68 25.62
CA LYS A 12 14.01 -6.81 24.93
C LYS A 12 13.01 -7.59 24.10
N ASP A 13 11.82 -7.83 24.65
CA ASP A 13 10.74 -8.52 23.96
C ASP A 13 10.28 -7.70 22.72
N ASP A 14 10.18 -6.36 22.84
CA ASP A 14 9.87 -5.47 21.71
C ASP A 14 10.98 -5.46 20.64
N ALA A 15 12.26 -5.45 21.06
CA ALA A 15 13.39 -5.54 20.14
C ALA A 15 13.42 -6.89 19.40
N GLU A 16 13.10 -7.99 20.08
CA GLU A 16 13.02 -9.33 19.48
C GLU A 16 11.86 -9.41 18.48
N ILE A 17 10.68 -8.91 18.84
CA ILE A 17 9.53 -8.80 17.94
C ILE A 17 9.91 -7.97 16.70
N ARG A 18 10.55 -6.81 16.89
CA ARG A 18 10.99 -5.96 15.79
C ARG A 18 11.98 -6.66 14.86
N ASN A 19 12.92 -7.43 15.42
CA ASN A 19 13.88 -8.19 14.63
C ASN A 19 13.20 -9.32 13.84
N LEU A 20 12.26 -10.05 14.46
CA LEU A 20 11.45 -11.07 13.78
C LEU A 20 10.62 -10.45 12.64
N TRP A 21 10.05 -9.26 12.86
CA TRP A 21 9.35 -8.52 11.80
C TRP A 21 10.30 -8.14 10.65
N LEU A 22 11.47 -7.58 10.96
CA LEU A 22 12.46 -7.18 9.96
C LEU A 22 12.99 -8.39 9.15
N GLU A 23 13.28 -9.50 9.80
CA GLU A 23 13.69 -10.74 9.12
C GLU A 23 12.56 -11.30 8.24
N SER A 24 11.32 -11.32 8.73
CA SER A 24 10.18 -11.79 7.94
C SER A 24 9.95 -10.97 6.67
N ILE A 25 10.23 -9.66 6.73
CA ILE A 25 10.15 -8.74 5.60
C ILE A 25 11.29 -9.02 4.62
N HIS A 26 12.52 -9.15 5.11
CA HIS A 26 13.69 -9.41 4.28
C HIS A 26 13.57 -10.74 3.52
N ILE A 27 13.04 -11.78 4.18
CA ILE A 27 12.80 -13.10 3.57
C ILE A 27 11.73 -13.02 2.47
N ARG A 28 10.66 -12.25 2.67
CA ARG A 28 9.62 -12.04 1.65
C ARG A 28 10.16 -11.33 0.41
N ASP A 29 11.04 -10.35 0.60
CA ASP A 29 11.59 -9.55 -0.50
C ASP A 29 12.69 -10.27 -1.29
N GLN A 30 13.52 -11.10 -0.65
CA GLN A 30 14.59 -11.82 -1.33
C GLN A 30 14.15 -13.08 -2.08
N GLN A 31 12.90 -13.55 -1.91
CA GLN A 31 12.45 -14.82 -2.48
C GLN A 31 11.77 -14.74 -3.85
N GLN A 32 11.51 -13.56 -4.41
CA GLN A 32 10.92 -13.48 -5.75
C GLN A 32 11.95 -13.24 -6.84
N ILE A 33 12.74 -14.29 -7.11
CA ILE A 33 13.27 -14.45 -8.47
C ILE A 33 12.02 -14.57 -9.36
N PHE A 34 11.81 -13.61 -10.27
CA PHE A 34 10.76 -13.68 -11.29
C PHE A 34 11.08 -14.87 -12.20
N LYS A 35 10.66 -16.05 -11.78
CA LYS A 35 10.70 -17.25 -12.61
C LYS A 35 9.47 -17.14 -13.50
N LYS A 36 9.67 -16.97 -14.81
CA LYS A 36 8.58 -17.12 -15.78
C LYS A 36 8.07 -18.55 -15.66
N THR A 37 7.01 -18.76 -14.89
CA THR A 37 6.63 -20.10 -14.42
C THR A 37 5.72 -20.83 -15.39
N ASN A 38 4.92 -20.12 -16.19
CA ASN A 38 4.02 -20.74 -17.17
C ASN A 38 3.86 -19.88 -18.43
N GLU A 39 3.62 -20.52 -19.57
CA GLU A 39 3.24 -19.84 -20.82
C GLU A 39 1.77 -19.40 -20.82
N PHE A 40 0.94 -19.98 -19.94
CA PHE A 40 -0.50 -19.74 -19.84
C PHE A 40 -0.93 -19.50 -18.38
N TYR A 41 -1.90 -18.62 -18.21
CA TYR A 41 -2.56 -18.33 -16.93
C TYR A 41 -4.07 -18.52 -17.09
N ASP A 42 -4.72 -19.09 -16.08
CA ASP A 42 -6.18 -19.25 -16.08
C ASP A 42 -6.88 -17.91 -15.82
N PHE A 43 -6.25 -17.08 -14.96
CA PHE A 43 -6.74 -15.74 -14.64
C PHE A 43 -5.60 -14.71 -14.68
N ILE A 44 -5.89 -13.55 -15.25
CA ILE A 44 -5.03 -12.37 -15.19
C ILE A 44 -5.79 -11.28 -14.45
N ILE A 45 -5.25 -10.85 -13.31
CA ILE A 45 -5.78 -9.77 -12.48
C ILE A 45 -4.90 -8.54 -12.69
N VAL A 46 -5.50 -7.45 -13.16
CA VAL A 46 -4.81 -6.17 -13.33
C VAL A 46 -5.10 -5.29 -12.13
N GLY A 47 -4.06 -5.03 -11.34
CA GLY A 47 -4.07 -4.27 -10.10
C GLY A 47 -4.02 -5.18 -8.86
N ALA A 48 -2.91 -5.17 -8.13
CA ALA A 48 -2.78 -5.75 -6.80
C ALA A 48 -3.29 -4.78 -5.72
N GLY A 49 -4.45 -4.14 -5.96
CA GLY A 49 -5.12 -3.30 -4.97
C GLY A 49 -5.96 -4.10 -3.97
N THR A 50 -6.73 -3.42 -3.13
CA THR A 50 -7.60 -4.04 -2.11
C THR A 50 -8.47 -5.15 -2.70
N ALA A 51 -9.19 -4.87 -3.79
CA ALA A 51 -10.05 -5.87 -4.44
C ALA A 51 -9.26 -6.97 -5.17
N GLY A 52 -8.19 -6.61 -5.89
CA GLY A 52 -7.39 -7.56 -6.66
C GLY A 52 -6.68 -8.59 -5.79
N CYS A 53 -6.12 -8.17 -4.66
CA CYS A 53 -5.49 -9.06 -3.68
C CYS A 53 -6.50 -10.01 -3.05
N VAL A 54 -7.70 -9.53 -2.68
CA VAL A 54 -8.76 -10.38 -2.14
C VAL A 54 -9.23 -11.37 -3.19
N LEU A 55 -9.49 -10.92 -4.41
CA LEU A 55 -9.93 -11.79 -5.50
C LEU A 55 -8.91 -12.90 -5.81
N ALA A 56 -7.62 -12.56 -5.90
CA ALA A 56 -6.55 -13.53 -6.13
C ALA A 56 -6.54 -14.61 -5.03
N ARG A 57 -6.67 -14.18 -3.76
CA ARG A 57 -6.74 -15.09 -2.61
C ARG A 57 -7.95 -16.02 -2.68
N GLU A 58 -9.13 -15.46 -2.96
CA GLU A 58 -10.37 -16.24 -3.03
C GLU A 58 -10.33 -17.26 -4.18
N LEU A 59 -9.80 -16.89 -5.35
CA LEU A 59 -9.66 -17.81 -6.48
C LEU A 59 -8.73 -18.99 -6.16
N ILE A 60 -7.54 -18.71 -5.59
CA ILE A 60 -6.58 -19.75 -5.19
C ILE A 60 -7.17 -20.66 -4.11
N TYR A 61 -7.96 -20.10 -3.20
CA TYR A 61 -8.57 -20.86 -2.11
C TYR A 61 -9.66 -21.82 -2.61
N ASN A 62 -10.49 -21.38 -3.56
CA ASN A 62 -11.69 -22.12 -3.97
C ASN A 62 -11.47 -23.01 -5.21
N ILE A 63 -10.45 -22.77 -6.02
CA ILE A 63 -10.22 -23.52 -7.26
C ILE A 63 -8.83 -24.17 -7.23
N PRO A 64 -8.74 -25.51 -7.16
CA PRO A 64 -7.46 -26.19 -7.15
C PRO A 64 -6.78 -26.15 -8.53
N ASN A 65 -5.44 -26.17 -8.53
CA ASN A 65 -4.60 -26.30 -9.73
C ASN A 65 -4.72 -25.17 -10.77
N ILE A 66 -5.09 -23.95 -10.37
CA ILE A 66 -5.08 -22.78 -11.26
C ILE A 66 -3.79 -21.97 -11.15
N ASN A 67 -3.43 -21.29 -12.22
CA ASN A 67 -2.34 -20.33 -12.30
C ASN A 67 -2.90 -18.93 -12.47
N ILE A 68 -2.61 -18.05 -11.52
CA ILE A 68 -3.05 -16.65 -11.54
C ILE A 68 -1.84 -15.74 -11.73
N LEU A 69 -1.95 -14.80 -12.69
CA LEU A 69 -1.03 -13.67 -12.82
C LEU A 69 -1.69 -12.42 -12.24
N VAL A 70 -1.01 -11.75 -11.31
CA VAL A 70 -1.41 -10.43 -10.83
C VAL A 70 -0.40 -9.41 -11.35
N LEU A 71 -0.89 -8.42 -12.11
CA LEU A 71 -0.08 -7.33 -12.65
C LEU A 71 -0.31 -6.07 -11.82
N GLU A 72 0.73 -5.54 -11.19
CA GLU A 72 0.68 -4.27 -10.46
C GLU A 72 1.68 -3.30 -11.08
N ALA A 73 1.24 -2.04 -11.28
CA ALA A 73 2.08 -1.02 -11.89
C ALA A 73 3.09 -0.42 -10.89
N GLY A 74 2.79 -0.54 -9.60
CA GLY A 74 3.63 -0.04 -8.53
C GLY A 74 4.64 -1.04 -7.98
N PRO A 75 5.61 -0.53 -7.18
CA PRO A 75 6.57 -1.38 -6.48
C PRO A 75 5.90 -2.25 -5.40
N PRO A 76 6.60 -3.26 -4.88
CA PRO A 76 6.22 -3.94 -3.64
C PRO A 76 6.13 -2.97 -2.47
N ASN A 77 5.13 -3.12 -1.60
CA ASN A 77 4.90 -2.20 -0.46
C ASN A 77 6.06 -2.16 0.55
N THR A 78 6.94 -3.15 0.54
CA THR A 78 8.14 -3.24 1.38
C THR A 78 9.28 -2.36 0.91
N GLN A 79 9.32 -2.01 -0.36
CA GLN A 79 10.33 -1.13 -0.97
C GLN A 79 9.94 0.35 -0.91
N VAL A 80 8.74 0.63 -0.42
CA VAL A 80 8.21 1.98 -0.36
C VAL A 80 8.38 2.51 1.05
N ASN A 81 9.18 3.57 1.17
CA ASN A 81 9.55 4.37 2.34
C ASN A 81 8.81 4.12 3.68
N ASP A 82 9.52 4.34 4.80
CA ASP A 82 8.98 4.17 6.15
C ASP A 82 7.71 5.00 6.45
N ILE A 83 7.44 6.03 5.64
CA ILE A 83 6.24 6.87 5.74
C ILE A 83 4.96 6.04 5.47
N MET A 84 4.96 5.13 4.49
CA MET A 84 3.78 4.29 4.19
C MET A 84 3.49 3.23 5.25
N ARG A 85 4.50 2.88 6.05
CA ARG A 85 4.34 1.95 7.17
C ARG A 85 3.74 2.62 8.40
N SER A 86 3.84 3.94 8.49
CA SER A 86 3.25 4.70 9.57
C SER A 86 1.81 5.08 9.23
N PRO A 87 0.81 4.68 10.04
CA PRO A 87 -0.55 5.19 9.94
C PRO A 87 -0.65 6.71 9.83
N CYS A 88 0.19 7.42 10.58
CA CYS A 88 0.24 8.88 10.61
C CYS A 88 0.85 9.47 9.34
N GLY A 89 1.52 8.66 8.52
CA GLY A 89 2.19 9.05 7.29
C GLY A 89 1.25 9.25 6.11
N PHE A 90 0.00 8.78 6.18
CA PHE A 90 -0.97 8.82 5.07
C PHE A 90 -1.10 10.20 4.37
N PRO A 91 -1.06 11.37 5.05
CA PRO A 91 -1.18 12.65 4.36
C PRO A 91 0.01 12.93 3.42
N SER A 92 1.19 12.42 3.78
CA SER A 92 2.47 12.65 3.12
C SER A 92 2.76 11.65 1.99
N VAL A 93 1.95 10.60 1.87
CA VAL A 93 2.13 9.57 0.84
C VAL A 93 1.71 10.07 -0.55
N HIS A 94 0.79 11.03 -0.57
CA HIS A 94 0.27 11.62 -1.80
C HIS A 94 1.37 12.32 -2.61
N ARG A 95 1.32 12.17 -3.94
CA ARG A 95 2.15 12.89 -4.93
C ARG A 95 3.61 12.46 -5.08
N THR A 96 3.94 11.25 -4.65
CA THR A 96 5.21 10.61 -5.04
C THR A 96 4.98 9.82 -6.33
N SER A 97 5.68 10.18 -7.42
CA SER A 97 5.47 9.59 -8.76
C SER A 97 5.65 8.07 -8.81
N GLU A 98 6.45 7.52 -7.89
CA GLU A 98 6.69 6.09 -7.74
C GLU A 98 5.43 5.35 -7.29
N THR A 99 4.63 5.97 -6.41
CA THR A 99 3.61 5.26 -5.61
C THR A 99 2.22 5.88 -5.66
N ASP A 100 2.07 6.97 -6.38
CA ASP A 100 0.80 7.61 -6.69
C ASP A 100 0.67 7.79 -8.22
N TRP A 101 -0.55 7.66 -8.74
CA TRP A 101 -0.84 7.84 -10.15
C TRP A 101 -0.79 9.32 -10.61
N GLY A 102 -0.82 10.27 -9.67
CA GLY A 102 -0.73 11.70 -9.96
C GLY A 102 -2.00 12.29 -10.57
N TYR A 103 -3.16 11.65 -10.40
CA TYR A 103 -4.40 12.15 -10.97
C TYR A 103 -4.82 13.47 -10.33
N SER A 104 -5.44 14.32 -11.15
CA SER A 104 -6.12 15.53 -10.71
C SER A 104 -7.49 15.54 -11.36
N THR A 105 -8.49 16.05 -10.65
CA THR A 105 -9.83 16.23 -11.25
C THR A 105 -9.78 17.31 -12.31
N GLU A 106 -10.76 17.32 -13.22
CA GLU A 106 -11.05 18.52 -14.01
C GLU A 106 -11.50 19.66 -13.08
N ASP A 107 -11.39 20.90 -13.58
CA ASP A 107 -11.83 22.09 -12.86
C ASP A 107 -13.34 21.98 -12.55
N GLN A 108 -13.67 21.99 -11.25
CA GLN A 108 -15.04 21.90 -10.79
C GLN A 108 -15.65 23.30 -10.76
N LYS A 109 -16.69 23.53 -11.57
CA LYS A 109 -17.50 24.76 -11.52
C LYS A 109 -18.36 24.76 -10.25
N MET A 110 -17.79 25.12 -9.12
CA MET A 110 -18.55 25.27 -7.88
C MET A 110 -18.96 26.74 -7.71
N PRO A 111 -20.25 27.06 -7.43
CA PRO A 111 -20.63 28.38 -6.95
C PRO A 111 -20.00 28.54 -5.56
N SER A 112 -18.85 29.19 -5.50
CA SER A 112 -18.04 29.21 -4.31
C SER A 112 -18.68 30.10 -3.22
N ILE A 113 -18.93 29.52 -2.03
CA ILE A 113 -19.09 30.27 -0.76
C ILE A 113 -17.72 30.80 -0.28
N VAL A 114 -16.62 30.36 -0.91
CA VAL A 114 -15.25 30.66 -0.52
C VAL A 114 -14.59 31.55 -1.57
N ASP A 115 -13.97 32.64 -1.13
CA ASP A 115 -13.38 33.67 -1.98
C ASP A 115 -12.64 33.12 -3.22
N PRO A 116 -13.10 33.46 -4.44
CA PRO A 116 -12.50 33.01 -5.71
C PRO A 116 -11.07 33.54 -5.95
N THR A 117 -10.55 34.44 -5.12
CA THR A 117 -9.19 35.00 -5.27
C THR A 117 -8.07 34.11 -4.71
N LYS A 118 -8.39 33.02 -4.01
CA LYS A 118 -7.38 32.06 -3.53
C LYS A 118 -7.21 30.93 -4.54
N GLU A 119 -6.30 31.08 -5.51
CA GLU A 119 -5.53 30.08 -6.33
C GLU A 119 -6.12 28.71 -6.74
N VAL A 120 -7.35 28.36 -6.35
CA VAL A 120 -7.97 27.03 -6.42
C VAL A 120 -8.88 26.92 -7.64
N LEU A 121 -9.29 28.04 -8.23
CA LEU A 121 -10.25 28.04 -9.35
C LEU A 121 -9.69 27.56 -10.69
N ASN A 122 -8.37 27.45 -10.85
CA ASN A 122 -7.74 27.08 -12.12
C ASN A 122 -6.82 25.85 -11.99
N LYS A 123 -6.93 25.09 -10.90
CA LYS A 123 -6.18 23.85 -10.70
C LYS A 123 -7.11 22.81 -10.10
N GLY A 124 -7.40 21.78 -10.89
CA GLY A 124 -8.05 20.55 -10.45
C GLY A 124 -7.59 20.05 -9.08
N PHE A 125 -8.49 19.43 -8.33
CA PHE A 125 -8.15 18.86 -7.03
C PHE A 125 -7.31 17.60 -7.22
N PRO A 126 -6.17 17.46 -6.52
CA PRO A 126 -5.39 16.23 -6.51
C PRO A 126 -6.25 15.05 -6.06
N TYR A 127 -6.28 13.99 -6.85
CA TYR A 127 -7.06 12.80 -6.60
C TYR A 127 -6.13 11.61 -6.40
N ALA A 128 -5.76 11.40 -5.15
CA ALA A 128 -4.86 10.35 -4.72
C ALA A 128 -5.31 8.96 -5.18
N ARG A 129 -4.43 8.26 -5.89
CA ARG A 129 -4.61 6.85 -6.20
C ARG A 129 -3.27 6.16 -6.06
N ALA A 130 -3.22 5.20 -5.15
CA ALA A 130 -2.02 4.43 -4.91
C ALA A 130 -1.67 3.55 -6.11
N LYS A 131 -0.37 3.47 -6.38
CA LYS A 131 0.29 2.62 -7.36
C LYS A 131 1.35 1.82 -6.61
N VAL A 132 0.94 0.74 -5.94
CA VAL A 132 1.77 -0.08 -5.05
C VAL A 132 1.02 -1.39 -4.79
N ILE A 133 1.73 -2.48 -4.46
CA ILE A 133 1.06 -3.69 -3.95
C ILE A 133 0.25 -3.35 -2.70
N GLY A 134 -1.01 -3.78 -2.65
CA GLY A 134 -2.03 -3.38 -1.67
C GLY A 134 -2.86 -2.16 -2.10
N GLY A 135 -2.44 -1.42 -3.12
CA GLY A 135 -3.18 -0.28 -3.68
C GLY A 135 -3.58 0.75 -2.62
N CYS A 136 -4.81 1.27 -2.72
CA CYS A 136 -5.26 2.37 -1.86
C CYS A 136 -5.36 1.98 -0.38
N SER A 137 -5.52 0.69 -0.04
CA SER A 137 -5.47 0.26 1.37
C SER A 137 -4.09 0.44 2.01
N THR A 138 -3.01 0.53 1.22
CA THR A 138 -1.67 0.80 1.73
C THR A 138 -1.48 2.25 2.15
N VAL A 139 -2.26 3.19 1.59
CA VAL A 139 -2.06 4.64 1.76
C VAL A 139 -3.27 5.36 2.35
N ASN A 140 -4.30 4.62 2.75
CA ASN A 140 -5.52 5.22 3.30
C ASN A 140 -5.32 5.72 4.73
N ALA A 141 -6.30 6.45 5.24
CA ALA A 141 -6.32 6.90 6.64
C ALA A 141 -6.67 5.78 7.65
N MET A 142 -6.73 4.52 7.20
CA MET A 142 -7.15 3.34 7.98
C MET A 142 -8.53 3.45 8.66
N VAL A 143 -9.38 4.40 8.23
CA VAL A 143 -10.75 4.48 8.70
C VAL A 143 -11.54 3.32 8.09
N TYR A 144 -12.00 2.42 8.94
CA TYR A 144 -12.84 1.28 8.59
C TYR A 144 -14.27 1.55 9.08
N MET A 145 -15.25 1.41 8.20
CA MET A 145 -16.67 1.66 8.46
C MET A 145 -17.48 0.41 8.18
#